data_AF-A0A7V1WWI4-F1
#
_entry.id   AF-A0A7V1WWI4-F1
#
_cell.length_a   1.000
_cell.length_b   1.000
_cell.length_c   1.000
_cell.angle_alpha   90.00
_cell.angle_beta   90.00
_cell.angle_gamma   90.00
#
_symmetry.space_group_name_H-M   'P 1'
#
loop_
_entity.id
_entity.type
_entity.pdbx_description
1 polymer ?
#
loop_
_entity_poly.entity_id
_entity_poly.type
_entity_poly.pdbx_seq_one_letter_code
_entity_poly.pdbx_strand_id
1 'polypeptide(L)'
;MEKRYGAALFLVFLICSLVLLLKLFWTYMSAIVLAALIASVFYPLYHRVKMAFRNRESLASLCVTLFLLAILVVPVGWFVGTLSNEAFDFYRRSTTEVSVKRIQDIIEHDPVWAERFKKLGKMTGLTITPHTVEELADAIGKKVG
;
A
#
# COMPACT_ATOMS: atom_id res chain seq x y z
N MET A 1 -18.29 -9.22 -48.57
CA MET A 1 -17.84 -10.05 -47.44
C MET A 1 -17.21 -9.24 -46.28
N GLU A 2 -16.90 -7.96 -46.48
CA GLU A 2 -16.34 -7.00 -45.51
C GLU A 2 -17.09 -6.87 -44.15
N LYS A 3 -18.44 -6.84 -44.15
CA LYS A 3 -19.24 -6.64 -42.92
C LYS A 3 -19.10 -7.76 -41.88
N ARG A 4 -18.69 -8.98 -42.27
CA ARG A 4 -18.53 -10.11 -41.34
C ARG A 4 -17.28 -9.99 -40.48
N TYR A 5 -16.22 -9.31 -40.96
CA TYR A 5 -14.98 -9.14 -40.21
C TYR A 5 -15.13 -8.15 -39.05
N GLY A 6 -15.87 -7.05 -39.25
CA GLY A 6 -16.16 -6.09 -38.18
C GLY A 6 -16.93 -6.71 -37.01
N ALA A 7 -17.96 -7.52 -37.30
CA ALA A 7 -18.73 -8.23 -36.28
C ALA A 7 -17.90 -9.28 -35.54
N ALA A 8 -17.04 -10.02 -36.27
CA ALA A 8 -16.13 -11.00 -35.66
C ALA A 8 -15.11 -10.34 -34.73
N LEU A 9 -14.50 -9.22 -35.14
CA LEU A 9 -13.57 -8.47 -34.29
C LEU A 9 -14.26 -7.90 -33.05
N PHE A 10 -15.45 -7.30 -33.22
CA PHE A 10 -16.25 -6.83 -32.09
C PHE A 10 -16.54 -7.95 -31.09
N LEU A 11 -16.93 -9.13 -31.58
CA LEU A 11 -17.25 -10.28 -30.74
C LEU A 11 -16.02 -10.84 -30.02
N VAL A 12 -14.85 -10.86 -30.66
CA VAL A 12 -13.57 -11.22 -30.02
C VAL A 12 -13.22 -10.23 -28.90
N PHE A 13 -13.32 -8.93 -29.15
CA PHE A 13 -13.08 -7.91 -28.13
C PHE A 13 -14.09 -7.99 -26.99
N LEU A 14 -15.37 -8.27 -27.28
CA LEU A 14 -16.42 -8.46 -26.28
C LEU A 14 -16.10 -9.65 -25.38
N ILE A 15 -15.75 -10.79 -25.96
CA ILE A 15 -15.38 -11.99 -25.20
C ILE A 15 -14.12 -11.72 -24.37
N CYS A 16 -13.12 -11.07 -24.96
CA CYS A 16 -11.89 -10.69 -24.25
C CYS A 16 -12.22 -9.80 -23.03
N SER A 17 -12.99 -8.73 -23.23
CA SER A 17 -13.46 -7.84 -22.16
C SER A 17 -14.25 -8.60 -21.09
N LEU A 18 -15.13 -9.50 -21.49
CA LEU A 18 -15.91 -10.32 -20.57
C LEU A 18 -15.01 -11.25 -19.74
N VAL A 19 -14.00 -11.87 -20.35
CA VAL A 19 -13.03 -12.72 -19.65
C VAL A 19 -12.20 -11.89 -18.66
N LEU A 20 -11.75 -10.69 -19.04
CA LEU A 20 -11.04 -9.78 -18.14
C LEU A 20 -11.92 -9.37 -16.95
N LEU A 21 -13.19 -9.03 -17.22
CA LEU A 21 -14.19 -8.70 -16.21
C LEU A 21 -14.41 -9.88 -15.25
N LEU A 22 -14.60 -11.09 -15.77
CA LEU A 22 -14.76 -12.29 -14.93
C LEU A 22 -13.51 -12.57 -14.08
N LYS A 23 -12.31 -12.35 -14.63
CA LYS A 23 -11.05 -12.49 -13.87
C LYS A 23 -10.93 -11.44 -12.77
N LEU A 24 -11.41 -10.22 -13.02
CA LEU A 24 -11.53 -9.17 -12.01
C LEU A 24 -12.47 -9.63 -10.90
N PHE A 25 -13.68 -10.05 -11.25
CA PHE A 25 -14.65 -10.60 -10.29
C PHE A 25 -14.05 -11.74 -9.46
N TRP A 26 -13.31 -12.67 -10.07
CA TRP A 26 -12.63 -13.76 -9.37
C TRP A 26 -11.67 -13.25 -8.28
N THR A 27 -10.85 -12.25 -8.61
CA THR A 27 -9.92 -11.62 -7.66
C THR A 27 -10.64 -10.96 -6.49
N TYR A 28 -11.81 -10.36 -6.74
CA TYR A 28 -12.60 -9.65 -5.72
C TYR A 28 -13.74 -10.48 -5.13
N MET A 29 -13.83 -11.80 -5.39
CA MET A 29 -14.92 -12.64 -4.90
C MET A 29 -15.05 -12.58 -3.38
N SER A 30 -13.93 -12.61 -2.66
CA SER A 30 -13.93 -12.51 -1.19
C SER A 30 -14.54 -11.18 -0.71
N ALA A 31 -14.18 -10.06 -1.35
CA ALA A 31 -14.72 -8.74 -1.01
C ALA A 31 -16.22 -8.63 -1.33
N ILE A 32 -16.68 -9.22 -2.44
CA ILE A 32 -18.09 -9.23 -2.83
C ILE A 32 -18.92 -10.06 -1.83
N VAL A 33 -18.42 -11.22 -1.42
CA VAL A 33 -19.07 -12.05 -0.39
C VAL A 33 -19.15 -11.30 0.93
N LEU A 34 -18.07 -10.64 1.35
CA LEU A 34 -18.07 -9.82 2.56
C LEU A 34 -19.09 -8.67 2.48
N ALA A 35 -19.14 -7.96 1.35
CA ALA A 35 -20.13 -6.91 1.11
C ALA A 35 -21.57 -7.44 1.16
N ALA A 36 -21.84 -8.61 0.58
CA ALA A 36 -23.15 -9.26 0.64
C ALA A 36 -23.53 -9.69 2.06
N LEU A 37 -22.58 -10.21 2.84
CA LEU A 37 -22.78 -10.56 4.25
C LEU A 37 -23.13 -9.31 5.07
N ILE A 38 -22.36 -8.23 4.91
CA ILE A 38 -22.64 -6.95 5.55
C ILE A 38 -24.03 -6.44 5.14
N ALA A 39 -24.32 -6.37 3.84
CA ALA A 39 -25.63 -5.92 3.36
C ALA A 39 -26.79 -6.74 3.93
N SER A 40 -26.63 -8.06 4.07
CA SER A 40 -27.60 -8.95 4.69
C SER A 40 -27.81 -8.66 6.19
N VAL A 41 -26.71 -8.52 6.94
CA VAL A 41 -26.76 -8.18 8.38
C VAL A 41 -27.40 -6.81 8.62
N PHE A 42 -27.16 -5.85 7.73
CA PHE A 42 -27.71 -4.50 7.81
C PHE A 42 -29.07 -4.33 7.09
N TYR A 43 -29.64 -5.39 6.51
CA TYR A 43 -30.98 -5.37 5.93
C TYR A 43 -32.10 -4.91 6.89
N PRO A 44 -32.17 -5.32 8.18
CA PRO A 44 -33.16 -4.79 9.11
C PRO A 44 -33.01 -3.28 9.34
N LEU A 45 -31.79 -2.74 9.23
CA LEU A 45 -31.55 -1.29 9.30
C LEU A 45 -32.18 -0.59 8.09
N TYR A 46 -32.06 -1.16 6.88
CA TYR A 46 -32.73 -0.63 5.69
C TYR A 46 -34.25 -0.56 5.87
N HIS A 47 -34.88 -1.59 6.44
CA HIS A 47 -36.32 -1.57 6.68
C HIS A 47 -36.73 -0.49 7.70
N ARG A 48 -35.94 -0.30 8.76
CA ARG A 48 -36.16 0.77 9.77
C ARG A 48 -36.06 2.16 9.12
N VAL A 49 -35.06 2.39 8.27
CA VAL A 49 -34.89 3.65 7.54
C VAL A 49 -36.01 3.85 6.52
N LYS A 50 -36.42 2.80 5.79
CA LYS A 50 -37.54 2.84 4.84
C LYS A 50 -38.86 3.26 5.50
N MET A 51 -39.12 2.77 6.72
CA MET A 51 -40.28 3.20 7.51
C MET A 51 -40.19 4.69 7.91
N ALA A 52 -39.01 5.17 8.32
CA ALA A 52 -38.80 6.58 8.65
C ALA A 52 -38.97 7.51 7.43
N PHE A 53 -38.57 7.05 6.24
CA PHE A 53 -38.66 7.80 4.98
C PHE A 53 -40.03 7.70 4.26
N ARG A 54 -41.11 7.33 4.98
CA ARG A 54 -42.48 7.19 4.44
C ARG A 54 -42.52 6.29 3.20
N ASN A 55 -41.79 5.16 3.23
CA ASN A 55 -41.78 4.15 2.17
C ASN A 55 -41.12 4.61 0.85
N ARG A 56 -40.36 5.70 0.84
CA ARG A 56 -39.57 6.13 -0.33
C ARG A 56 -38.31 5.27 -0.48
N GLU A 57 -38.41 4.24 -1.30
CA GLU A 57 -37.37 3.22 -1.49
C GLU A 57 -36.02 3.79 -1.95
N SER A 58 -36.03 4.71 -2.93
CA SER A 58 -34.80 5.29 -3.50
C SER A 58 -34.01 6.15 -2.50
N LEU A 59 -34.68 6.91 -1.64
CA LEU A 59 -33.99 7.73 -0.62
C LEU A 59 -33.47 6.86 0.52
N ALA A 60 -34.23 5.84 0.91
CA ALA A 60 -33.82 4.91 1.95
C ALA A 60 -32.59 4.09 1.54
N SER A 61 -32.54 3.61 0.29
CA SER A 61 -31.41 2.80 -0.20
C SER A 61 -30.14 3.64 -0.32
N LEU A 62 -30.24 4.86 -0.85
CA LEU A 62 -29.12 5.79 -0.94
C LEU A 62 -28.57 6.13 0.46
N CYS A 63 -29.45 6.43 1.41
CA CYS A 63 -29.06 6.77 2.78
C CYS A 63 -28.32 5.62 3.48
N VAL A 64 -28.85 4.40 3.38
CA VAL A 64 -28.23 3.21 4.00
C VAL A 64 -26.91 2.86 3.31
N THR A 65 -26.82 3.01 2.00
CA THR A 65 -25.58 2.78 1.25
C THR A 65 -24.51 3.79 1.64
N LEU A 66 -24.86 5.07 1.76
CA LEU A 66 -23.94 6.11 2.19
C LEU A 66 -23.49 5.90 3.64
N PHE A 67 -24.41 5.47 4.51
CA PHE A 67 -24.09 5.11 5.89
C PHE A 67 -23.12 3.93 5.98
N LEU A 68 -23.36 2.85 5.21
CA LEU A 68 -22.47 1.70 5.10
C LEU A 68 -21.11 2.07 4.49
N LEU A 69 -21.07 3.02 3.57
CA LEU A 69 -19.81 3.53 3.03
C LEU A 69 -19.04 4.27 4.10
N ALA A 70 -19.68 5.18 4.83
CA ALA A 70 -19.04 5.94 5.90
C ALA A 70 -18.49 5.03 7.01
N ILE A 71 -19.28 4.05 7.46
CA ILE A 71 -18.85 3.13 8.54
C ILE A 71 -17.67 2.25 8.13
N LEU A 72 -17.48 1.98 6.82
CA LEU A 72 -16.33 1.22 6.31
C LEU A 72 -15.13 2.12 6.02
N VAL A 73 -15.33 3.26 5.36
CA VAL A 73 -14.24 4.13 4.88
C VAL A 73 -13.59 4.89 6.03
N VAL A 74 -14.36 5.38 7.00
CA VAL A 74 -13.83 6.16 8.13
C VAL A 74 -12.81 5.37 8.96
N PRO A 75 -13.09 4.16 9.46
CA PRO A 75 -12.11 3.41 10.25
C PRO A 75 -10.89 2.99 9.43
N VAL A 76 -11.07 2.63 8.15
CA VAL A 76 -9.96 2.29 7.26
C VAL A 76 -9.07 3.50 7.00
N GLY A 77 -9.65 4.65 6.70
CA GLY A 77 -8.90 5.89 6.50
C GLY A 77 -8.14 6.33 7.75
N TRP A 78 -8.79 6.23 8.92
CA TRP A 78 -8.12 6.48 10.20
C TRP A 78 -6.94 5.52 10.41
N PHE A 79 -7.16 4.21 10.24
CA PHE A 79 -6.14 3.18 10.44
C PHE A 79 -4.94 3.35 9.50
N VAL A 80 -5.18 3.61 8.22
CA VAL A 80 -4.12 3.88 7.23
C VAL A 80 -3.37 5.17 7.59
N GLY A 81 -4.08 6.21 8.03
CA GLY A 81 -3.49 7.46 8.47
C GLY A 81 -2.57 7.28 9.69
N THR A 82 -3.02 6.55 10.71
CA THR A 82 -2.19 6.22 11.88
C THR A 82 -0.98 5.39 11.51
N LEU A 83 -1.16 4.36 10.68
CA LEU A 83 -0.06 3.49 10.24
C LEU A 83 0.98 4.26 9.42
N SER A 84 0.53 5.20 8.59
CA SER A 84 1.40 6.06 7.78
C SER A 84 2.19 7.02 8.66
N ASN A 85 1.57 7.60 9.70
CA ASN A 85 2.28 8.42 10.69
C ASN A 85 3.32 7.61 11.47
N GLU A 86 2.97 6.40 11.92
CA GLU A 86 3.94 5.51 12.60
C GLU A 86 5.11 5.13 11.70
N ALA A 87 4.85 4.80 10.43
CA ALA A 87 5.90 4.50 9.46
C ALA A 87 6.81 5.71 9.21
N PHE A 88 6.24 6.92 9.12
CA PHE A 88 7.01 8.15 8.95
C PHE A 88 7.84 8.50 10.18
N ASP A 89 7.28 8.34 11.38
CA ASP A 89 7.99 8.51 12.64
C ASP A 89 9.11 7.48 12.79
N PHE A 90 8.88 6.23 12.42
CA PHE A 90 9.92 5.19 12.39
C PHE A 90 11.04 5.54 11.42
N TYR A 91 10.71 6.02 10.21
CA TYR A 91 11.68 6.49 9.23
C TYR A 91 12.50 7.65 9.81
N ARG A 92 11.84 8.68 10.35
CA ARG A 92 12.50 9.82 10.98
C ARG A 92 13.41 9.42 12.14
N ARG A 93 12.97 8.53 13.03
CA ARG A 93 13.80 8.04 14.14
C ARG A 93 15.02 7.30 13.62
N SER A 94 14.84 6.43 12.63
CA SER A 94 15.94 5.68 12.01
C SER A 94 16.96 6.62 11.35
N THR A 95 16.51 7.65 10.62
CA THR A 95 17.43 8.58 9.96
C THR A 95 18.06 9.59 10.92
N THR A 96 17.37 9.97 11.99
CA THR A 96 17.87 10.97 12.96
C THR A 96 18.79 10.34 14.02
N GLU A 97 18.53 9.09 14.42
CA GLU A 97 19.38 8.33 15.38
C GLU A 97 20.60 7.70 14.72
N VAL A 98 20.53 7.39 13.42
CA VAL A 98 21.69 7.05 12.60
C VAL A 98 22.34 8.35 12.12
N SER A 99 22.69 9.21 13.08
CA SER A 99 23.65 10.26 12.81
C SER A 99 24.94 9.58 12.36
N VAL A 100 25.56 10.06 11.28
CA VAL A 100 26.92 9.69 10.87
C VAL A 100 27.89 9.76 12.06
N LYS A 101 27.61 10.60 13.07
CA LYS A 101 28.31 10.65 14.35
C LYS A 101 28.17 9.38 15.20
N ARG A 102 26.99 8.76 15.30
CA ARG A 102 26.82 7.47 16.01
C ARG A 102 27.54 6.34 15.29
N ILE A 103 27.56 6.37 13.96
CA ILE A 103 28.34 5.42 13.16
C ILE A 103 29.85 5.65 13.39
N GLN A 104 30.31 6.91 13.42
CA GLN A 104 31.71 7.24 13.78
C GLN A 104 32.05 6.81 15.21
N ASP A 105 31.19 7.09 16.20
CA ASP A 105 31.41 6.70 17.60
C ASP A 105 31.49 5.18 17.77
N ILE A 106 30.66 4.39 17.08
CA ILE A 106 30.73 2.91 17.12
C ILE A 106 32.02 2.39 16.47
N ILE A 107 32.50 3.06 15.42
CA ILE A 107 33.75 2.69 14.73
C ILE A 107 34.98 3.07 15.55
N GLU A 108 34.94 4.21 16.25
CA GLU A 108 36.05 4.65 17.11
C GLU A 108 36.10 3.91 18.45
N HIS A 109 34.94 3.52 19.00
CA HIS A 109 34.87 2.99 20.37
C HIS A 109 34.90 1.45 20.46
N ASP A 110 34.74 0.73 19.34
CA ASP A 110 34.76 -0.74 19.32
C ASP A 110 35.89 -1.31 18.42
N PRO A 111 37.08 -1.64 19.00
CA PRO A 111 38.24 -2.11 18.24
C PRO A 111 38.00 -3.45 17.53
N VAL A 112 36.97 -4.21 17.92
CA VAL A 112 36.62 -5.52 17.33
C VAL A 112 36.14 -5.37 15.89
N TRP A 113 35.32 -4.36 15.59
CA TRP A 113 34.83 -4.13 14.23
C TRP A 113 35.92 -3.56 13.32
N ALA A 114 36.74 -2.64 13.82
CA ALA A 114 37.89 -2.09 13.09
C ALA A 114 38.88 -3.19 12.67
N GLU A 115 39.17 -4.15 13.56
CA GLU A 115 40.09 -5.24 13.29
C GLU A 115 39.49 -6.28 12.30
N ARG A 116 38.17 -6.54 12.38
CA ARG A 116 37.45 -7.42 11.46
C ARG A 116 37.41 -6.86 10.04
N PHE A 117 37.15 -5.56 9.87
CA PHE A 117 37.23 -4.90 8.56
C PHE A 117 38.66 -4.88 8.01
N LYS A 118 39.68 -4.67 8.87
CA LYS A 118 41.09 -4.73 8.47
C LYS A 118 41.51 -6.13 8.03
N LYS A 119 40.98 -7.19 8.66
CA LYS A 119 41.22 -8.59 8.26
C LYS A 119 40.54 -8.94 6.94
N LEU A 120 39.32 -8.42 6.71
CA LEU A 120 38.62 -8.56 5.44
C LEU A 120 39.34 -7.82 4.30
N GLY A 121 39.72 -6.57 4.51
CA GLY A 121 40.43 -5.75 3.52
C GLY A 121 41.81 -6.28 3.14
N LYS A 122 42.51 -6.97 4.06
CA LYS A 122 43.77 -7.67 3.73
C LYS A 122 43.57 -8.91 2.86
N MET A 123 42.39 -9.53 2.89
CA MET A 123 42.08 -10.70 2.08
C MET A 123 41.53 -10.31 0.70
N THR A 124 40.99 -9.09 0.55
CA THR A 124 40.37 -8.58 -0.68
C THR A 124 41.08 -7.40 -1.34
N GLY A 125 42.20 -6.90 -0.78
CA GLY A 125 42.98 -5.79 -1.35
C GLY A 125 42.29 -4.42 -1.34
N LEU A 126 41.10 -4.31 -0.76
CA LEU A 126 40.31 -3.07 -0.68
C LEU A 126 40.50 -2.41 0.69
N THR A 127 41.35 -1.38 0.77
CA THR A 127 41.50 -0.54 1.96
C THR A 127 40.34 0.45 2.05
N ILE A 128 39.32 0.12 2.86
CA ILE A 128 38.22 1.03 3.22
C ILE A 128 38.84 2.25 3.91
N THR A 129 38.89 3.37 3.19
CA THR A 129 39.51 4.64 3.64
C THR A 129 38.38 5.64 3.94
N PRO A 130 38.51 6.53 4.94
CA PRO A 130 37.46 7.47 5.33
C PRO A 130 36.88 8.31 4.19
N HIS A 131 37.70 8.68 3.21
CA HIS A 131 37.29 9.46 2.04
C HIS A 131 36.31 8.70 1.12
N THR A 132 36.41 7.37 1.01
CA THR A 132 35.50 6.56 0.19
C THR A 132 34.11 6.51 0.81
N VAL A 133 34.03 6.60 2.14
CA VAL A 133 32.77 6.63 2.88
C VAL A 133 32.07 7.98 2.68
N GLU A 134 32.83 9.07 2.64
CA GLU A 134 32.33 10.42 2.38
C GLU A 134 31.78 10.56 0.95
N GLU A 135 32.52 10.08 -0.07
CA GLU A 135 32.04 10.08 -1.46
C GLU A 135 30.80 9.20 -1.68
N LEU A 136 30.71 8.06 -0.99
CA LEU A 136 29.53 7.19 -1.07
C LEU A 136 28.32 7.82 -0.37
N ALA A 137 28.52 8.52 0.75
CA ALA A 137 27.47 9.26 1.42
C ALA A 137 26.94 10.41 0.55
N ASP A 138 27.82 11.16 -0.09
CA ASP A 138 27.45 12.23 -1.03
C ASP A 138 26.78 11.70 -2.29
N ALA A 139 27.26 10.57 -2.84
CA ALA A 139 26.65 9.94 -4.01
C ALA A 139 25.25 9.40 -3.73
N ILE A 140 25.00 8.86 -2.52
CA ILE A 140 23.67 8.39 -2.12
C ILE A 140 22.75 9.57 -1.82
N GLY A 141 23.24 10.62 -1.13
CA GLY A 141 22.47 11.82 -0.85
C GLY A 141 22.02 12.56 -2.11
N LYS A 142 22.90 12.64 -3.12
CA LYS A 142 22.61 13.30 -4.40
C LYS A 142 21.68 12.50 -5.33
N LYS A 143 21.55 11.18 -5.12
CA LYS A 143 20.73 10.30 -5.97
C LYS A 143 19.34 10.02 -5.39
N VAL A 144 19.10 10.42 -4.14
CA VAL A 144 17.84 10.20 -3.41
C VAL A 144 17.08 11.53 -3.15
N GLY A 145 17.70 12.68 -3.43
CA GLY A 145 17.01 13.98 -3.58
C GLY A 145 16.62 14.26 -5.02
#